data_AF-A0A1A7Z4U4-F1
#
_entry.id   AF-A0A1A7Z4U4-F1
#
_cell.length_a   1.000
_cell.length_b   1.000
_cell.length_c   1.000
_cell.angle_alpha   90.00
_cell.angle_beta   90.00
_cell.angle_gamma   90.00
#
_symmetry.space_group_name_H-M   'P 1'
#
loop_
_entity.id
_entity.type
_entity.pdbx_description
1 polymer ?
#
loop_
_entity_poly.entity_id
_entity_poly.type
_entity_poly.pdbx_seq_one_letter_code
_entity_poly.pdbx_strand_id
1 'polypeptide(L)'
;ENPYTKVATIAADHLLRRDSDRRDGERRTNLKLLRIQALRGAGLYLAFQSQGTCMALLAVRVFYRKCPPIRRNFTFFPETVPHSLVEQAQGVCVENAMTPSREHSKPPSMLCGEDGRWVGQPTSSCACRPGYEAGDSDVRCRACPSGHFKVGSGSTGCTSCPANSNTR
;
A
#
# COMPACT_ATOMS: atom_id res chain seq x y z
N GLU A 1 30.04 -24.46 13.05
CA GLU A 1 28.65 -24.70 12.61
C GLU A 1 28.25 -23.55 11.67
N ASN A 2 27.62 -23.83 10.52
CA ASN A 2 27.33 -22.81 9.52
C ASN A 2 25.99 -22.12 9.84
N PRO A 3 25.98 -20.83 10.27
CA PRO A 3 24.74 -20.16 10.69
C PRO A 3 23.85 -19.74 9.50
N TYR A 4 24.30 -19.95 8.26
CA TYR A 4 23.60 -19.53 7.05
C TYR A 4 22.61 -20.58 6.56
N THR A 5 21.38 -20.16 6.24
CA THR A 5 20.39 -20.98 5.56
C THR A 5 20.46 -20.73 4.05
N LYS A 6 20.61 -21.80 3.25
CA LYS A 6 20.65 -21.70 1.78
C LYS A 6 19.28 -21.30 1.23
N VAL A 7 19.20 -20.16 0.55
CA VAL A 7 17.96 -19.67 -0.09
C VAL A 7 17.72 -20.33 -1.45
N ALA A 8 18.72 -20.32 -2.34
CA ALA A 8 18.61 -20.92 -3.67
C ALA A 8 19.99 -21.19 -4.28
N THR A 9 20.02 -22.03 -5.32
CA THR A 9 21.14 -22.09 -6.27
C THR A 9 20.81 -21.18 -7.45
N ILE A 10 21.68 -20.22 -7.77
CA ILE A 10 21.48 -19.27 -8.86
C ILE A 10 22.15 -19.77 -10.14
N ALA A 11 21.37 -19.87 -11.21
CA ALA A 11 21.86 -20.17 -12.56
C ALA A 11 21.67 -18.97 -13.50
N ALA A 12 22.51 -18.89 -14.52
CA ALA A 12 22.40 -17.90 -15.58
C ALA A 12 21.37 -18.36 -16.63
N ASP A 13 20.51 -17.44 -17.08
CA ASP A 13 19.61 -17.64 -18.22
C ASP A 13 20.35 -17.45 -19.55
N HIS A 14 21.36 -16.58 -19.53
CA HIS A 14 22.23 -16.28 -20.65
C HIS A 14 23.69 -16.43 -20.23
N LEU A 15 24.41 -17.29 -20.93
CA LEU A 15 25.85 -17.44 -20.77
C LEU A 15 26.55 -16.38 -21.62
N LEU A 16 27.60 -15.78 -21.05
CA LEU A 16 28.52 -14.92 -21.79
C LEU A 16 29.20 -15.78 -22.86
N ARG A 17 28.73 -15.68 -24.10
CA ARG A 17 29.43 -16.23 -25.25
C ARG A 17 30.49 -15.24 -25.70
N ARG A 18 31.70 -15.73 -25.86
CA ARG A 18 32.81 -15.01 -26.48
C ARG A 18 32.62 -15.08 -28.00
N ASP A 19 31.62 -14.39 -28.55
CA ASP A 19 31.31 -14.58 -29.97
C ASP A 19 32.24 -13.75 -30.87
N SER A 20 33.01 -14.47 -31.67
CA SER A 20 33.57 -14.03 -32.96
C SER A 20 32.49 -13.91 -34.06
N ASP A 21 31.20 -14.06 -33.73
CA ASP A 21 30.13 -14.16 -34.74
C ASP A 21 28.81 -13.42 -34.38
N ARG A 22 28.81 -12.52 -33.38
CA ARG A 22 27.63 -11.69 -33.08
C ARG A 22 27.79 -10.26 -33.57
N ARG A 23 27.00 -9.97 -34.60
CA ARG A 23 26.74 -8.66 -35.23
C ARG A 23 25.97 -7.68 -34.34
N ASP A 24 25.77 -8.02 -33.07
CA ASP A 24 24.92 -7.32 -32.11
C ASP A 24 25.61 -7.35 -30.73
N GLY A 25 26.28 -6.24 -30.39
CA GLY A 25 27.16 -6.08 -29.24
C GLY A 25 26.44 -5.98 -27.88
N GLU A 26 25.23 -6.52 -27.77
CA GLU A 26 24.40 -6.33 -26.59
C GLU A 26 24.75 -7.36 -25.49
N ARG A 27 25.48 -6.88 -24.46
CA ARG A 27 25.91 -7.70 -23.32
C ARG A 27 24.72 -8.02 -22.42
N ARG A 28 24.15 -9.22 -22.56
CA ARG A 28 22.99 -9.66 -21.76
C ARG A 28 23.35 -9.91 -20.30
N THR A 29 22.63 -9.26 -19.39
CA THR A 29 22.79 -9.43 -17.93
C THR A 29 21.70 -10.35 -17.40
N ASN A 30 22.06 -11.25 -16.49
CA ASN A 30 21.10 -12.14 -15.82
C ASN A 30 20.47 -11.44 -14.62
N LEU A 31 19.14 -11.53 -14.50
CA LEU A 31 18.39 -11.01 -13.35
C LEU A 31 17.65 -12.17 -12.68
N LYS A 32 17.91 -12.39 -11.39
CA LYS A 32 17.20 -13.38 -10.58
C LYS A 32 16.54 -12.69 -9.39
N LEU A 33 15.21 -12.85 -9.32
CA LEU A 33 14.41 -12.41 -8.18
C LEU A 33 14.16 -13.62 -7.28
N LEU A 34 14.56 -13.52 -6.01
CA LEU A 34 14.34 -14.55 -5.01
C LEU A 34 13.51 -14.00 -3.85
N ARG A 35 12.68 -14.86 -3.26
CA ARG A 35 11.98 -14.57 -2.01
C ARG A 35 12.76 -15.13 -0.84
N ILE A 36 13.05 -14.26 0.13
CA ILE A 36 13.62 -14.66 1.42
C ILE A 36 12.44 -14.94 2.36
N GLN A 37 12.55 -15.99 3.18
CA GLN A 37 11.52 -16.30 4.18
C GLN A 37 11.44 -15.19 5.24
N ALA A 38 10.37 -15.21 6.04
CA ALA A 38 10.12 -14.21 7.07
C ALA A 38 11.34 -14.04 7.99
N LEU A 39 11.83 -12.80 8.08
CA LEU A 39 12.95 -12.44 8.94
C LEU A 39 12.48 -12.44 10.40
N ARG A 40 13.26 -13.07 11.29
CA ARG A 40 12.96 -13.15 12.72
C ARG A 40 13.82 -12.24 13.59
N GLY A 41 14.91 -11.71 13.04
CA GLY A 41 15.86 -10.83 13.73
C GLY A 41 15.78 -9.39 13.24
N ALA A 42 16.55 -8.50 13.86
CA ALA A 42 16.62 -7.08 13.52
C ALA A 42 17.31 -6.78 12.17
N GLY A 43 17.89 -7.79 11.51
CA GLY A 43 18.64 -7.60 10.28
C GLY A 43 18.84 -8.89 9.50
N LEU A 44 19.52 -8.75 8.37
CA LEU A 44 19.78 -9.82 7.41
C LEU A 44 21.22 -9.72 6.91
N TYR A 45 21.93 -10.85 6.92
CA TYR A 45 23.21 -11.01 6.23
C TYR A 45 23.01 -11.88 5.00
N LEU A 46 23.54 -11.44 3.85
CA LEU A 46 23.53 -12.21 2.61
C LEU A 46 24.94 -12.69 2.29
N ALA A 47 25.06 -13.96 1.92
CA ALA A 47 26.31 -14.57 1.50
C ALA A 47 26.12 -15.26 0.13
N PHE A 48 27.13 -15.15 -0.72
CA PHE A 48 27.16 -15.78 -2.04
C PHE A 48 28.30 -16.79 -2.06
N GLN A 49 27.97 -18.07 -2.26
CA GLN A 49 28.95 -19.14 -2.38
C GLN A 49 29.02 -19.61 -3.83
N SER A 50 30.21 -19.59 -4.42
CA SER A 50 30.48 -20.13 -5.76
C SER A 50 31.46 -21.31 -5.67
N GLN A 51 31.23 -22.34 -6.47
CA GLN A 51 32.10 -23.52 -6.60
C GLN A 51 32.76 -23.55 -7.97
N GLY A 52 33.58 -22.53 -8.29
CA GLY A 52 34.45 -22.56 -9.47
C GLY A 52 33.80 -22.13 -10.79
N THR A 53 32.80 -21.24 -10.77
CA THR A 53 32.21 -20.66 -11.99
C THR A 53 32.77 -19.28 -12.31
N CYS A 54 32.91 -18.96 -13.60
CA CYS A 54 33.23 -17.60 -14.06
C CYS A 54 31.97 -16.73 -13.97
N MET A 55 31.81 -15.98 -12.88
CA MET A 55 30.66 -15.11 -12.65
C MET A 55 31.09 -13.73 -12.16
N ALA A 56 30.33 -12.70 -12.56
CA ALA A 56 30.44 -11.35 -12.04
C ALA A 56 29.10 -10.93 -11.44
N LEU A 57 29.10 -10.59 -10.15
CA LEU A 57 27.93 -10.06 -9.46
C LEU A 57 27.88 -8.54 -9.65
N LEU A 58 26.98 -8.06 -10.50
CA LEU A 58 26.94 -6.63 -10.86
C LEU A 58 26.19 -5.77 -9.84
N ALA A 59 25.07 -6.28 -9.32
CA ALA A 59 24.25 -5.57 -8.35
C ALA A 59 23.45 -6.55 -7.49
N VAL A 60 23.26 -6.19 -6.23
CA VAL A 60 22.34 -6.87 -5.32
C VAL A 60 21.38 -5.83 -4.77
N ARG A 61 20.08 -6.04 -5.03
CA ARG A 61 19.03 -5.18 -4.50
C ARG A 61 18.14 -5.98 -3.58
N VAL A 62 18.17 -5.66 -2.29
CA VAL A 62 17.24 -6.19 -1.30
C VAL A 62 16.12 -5.18 -1.11
N PHE A 63 14.88 -5.64 -1.16
CA PHE A 63 13.70 -4.79 -0.97
C PHE A 63 12.55 -5.60 -0.41
N TYR A 64 11.58 -4.89 0.16
CA TYR A 64 10.25 -5.41 0.49
C TYR A 64 9.20 -4.53 -0.19
N ARG A 65 7.98 -5.03 -0.28
CA ARG A 65 6.85 -4.31 -0.88
C ARG A 65 5.92 -3.85 0.22
N LYS A 66 5.24 -2.73 -0.02
CA LYS A 66 4.29 -2.12 0.91
C LYS A 66 3.21 -1.43 0.12
N CYS A 67 1.98 -1.46 0.64
CA CYS A 67 0.90 -0.66 0.11
C CYS A 67 1.06 0.78 0.60
N PRO A 68 1.09 1.79 -0.31
CA PRO A 68 1.27 3.18 0.09
C PRO A 68 0.03 3.71 0.83
N PRO A 69 0.16 4.79 1.62
CA PRO A 69 -0.98 5.39 2.30
C PRO A 69 -1.98 5.97 1.28
N ILE A 70 -3.27 5.71 1.46
CA ILE A 70 -4.34 6.20 0.59
C ILE A 70 -5.52 6.76 1.39
N ARG A 71 -6.31 7.62 0.75
CA ARG A 71 -7.63 8.04 1.25
C ARG A 71 -8.69 7.56 0.27
N ARG A 72 -9.74 6.90 0.78
CA ARG A 72 -10.85 6.40 -0.02
C ARG A 72 -12.11 6.32 0.83
N ASN A 73 -13.24 6.76 0.29
CA ASN A 73 -14.54 6.74 0.96
C ASN A 73 -14.47 7.33 2.39
N PHE A 74 -13.86 8.53 2.50
CA PHE A 74 -13.64 9.24 3.77
C PHE A 74 -12.86 8.45 4.83
N THR A 75 -12.07 7.46 4.40
CA THR A 75 -11.22 6.64 5.25
C THR A 75 -9.77 6.78 4.80
N PHE A 76 -8.87 7.02 5.74
CA PHE A 76 -7.44 6.96 5.56
C PHE A 76 -6.93 5.54 5.88
N PHE A 77 -6.25 4.93 4.91
CA PHE A 77 -5.54 3.67 5.09
C PHE A 77 -4.04 3.96 5.20
N PRO A 78 -3.38 3.59 6.30
CA PRO A 78 -1.96 3.83 6.48
C PRO A 78 -1.13 2.92 5.56
N GLU A 79 0.16 3.24 5.45
CA GLU A 79 1.13 2.36 4.84
C GLU A 79 1.10 0.97 5.52
N THR A 80 0.99 -0.09 4.72
CA THR A 80 0.86 -1.46 5.23
C THR A 80 1.86 -2.38 4.53
N VAL A 81 2.59 -3.18 5.31
CA VAL A 81 3.51 -4.21 4.80
C VAL A 81 2.83 -5.56 4.91
N PRO A 82 2.57 -6.27 3.79
CA PRO A 82 1.92 -7.58 3.82
C PRO A 82 2.89 -8.68 4.27
N HIS A 83 2.49 -9.46 5.27
CA HIS A 83 3.21 -10.63 5.81
C HIS A 83 2.77 -11.95 5.17
N SER A 84 1.69 -11.92 4.38
CA SER A 84 1.13 -13.03 3.63
C SER A 84 0.81 -12.59 2.19
N LEU A 85 0.16 -13.45 1.39
CA LEU A 85 -0.28 -13.09 0.03
C LEU A 85 -1.20 -11.87 0.03
N VAL A 86 -2.05 -11.76 1.07
CA VAL A 86 -3.03 -10.69 1.25
C VAL A 86 -3.18 -10.39 2.73
N GLU A 87 -2.98 -9.13 3.11
CA GLU A 87 -3.12 -8.65 4.49
C GLU A 87 -4.29 -7.67 4.63
N GLN A 88 -5.10 -7.82 5.67
CA GLN A 88 -6.17 -6.86 5.97
C GLN A 88 -5.60 -5.67 6.74
N ALA A 89 -5.65 -4.48 6.13
CA ALA A 89 -5.32 -3.22 6.78
C ALA A 89 -6.59 -2.56 7.34
N GLN A 90 -6.49 -2.04 8.56
CA GLN A 90 -7.55 -1.23 9.16
C GLN A 90 -7.37 0.24 8.75
N GLY A 91 -8.45 0.87 8.34
CA GLY A 91 -8.53 2.29 8.05
C GLY A 91 -9.10 3.07 9.22
N VAL A 92 -8.85 4.38 9.19
CA VAL A 92 -9.35 5.34 10.16
C VAL A 92 -10.14 6.41 9.42
N CYS A 93 -11.29 6.84 9.95
CA CYS A 93 -12.03 7.93 9.34
C CYS A 93 -11.16 9.19 9.25
N VAL A 94 -11.25 9.89 8.12
CA VAL A 94 -10.57 11.17 7.95
C VAL A 94 -11.09 12.20 8.94
N GLU A 95 -10.37 13.31 9.07
CA GLU A 95 -10.79 14.41 9.94
C GLU A 95 -12.22 14.85 9.61
N ASN A 96 -13.00 15.13 10.66
CA ASN A 96 -14.42 15.49 10.57
C ASN A 96 -15.33 14.44 9.92
N ALA A 97 -14.86 13.20 9.77
CA ALA A 97 -15.68 12.05 9.45
C ALA A 97 -15.89 11.15 10.69
N MET A 98 -16.91 10.30 10.61
CA MET A 98 -17.22 9.29 11.61
C MET A 98 -17.79 8.06 10.91
N THR A 99 -17.66 6.90 11.54
CA THR A 99 -18.42 5.73 11.09
C THR A 99 -19.90 6.00 11.37
N PRO A 100 -20.80 5.89 10.37
CA PRO A 100 -22.23 6.01 10.63
C PRO A 100 -22.65 4.92 11.63
N SER A 101 -23.21 5.33 12.76
CA SER A 101 -23.36 4.50 13.96
C SER A 101 -24.25 3.27 13.77
N ARG A 102 -23.73 2.11 14.15
CA ARG A 102 -24.35 1.19 15.12
C ARG A 102 -23.24 0.76 16.09
N GLU A 103 -23.56 0.55 17.36
CA GLU A 103 -22.70 0.23 18.52
C GLU A 103 -21.63 -0.88 18.35
N HIS A 104 -21.45 -1.43 17.15
CA HIS A 104 -20.50 -2.49 16.81
C HIS A 104 -19.85 -2.28 15.41
N SER A 105 -19.81 -1.05 14.88
CA SER A 105 -19.22 -0.82 13.54
C SER A 105 -17.70 -1.00 13.58
N LYS A 106 -17.21 -2.14 13.11
CA LYS A 106 -15.78 -2.38 12.86
C LYS A 106 -15.23 -1.25 11.96
N PRO A 107 -14.02 -0.73 12.22
CA PRO A 107 -13.39 0.25 11.33
C PRO A 107 -13.37 -0.26 9.89
N PRO A 108 -13.49 0.63 8.88
CA PRO A 108 -13.35 0.22 7.49
C PRO A 108 -12.01 -0.47 7.28
N SER A 109 -11.99 -1.52 6.46
CA SER A 109 -10.78 -2.28 6.17
C SER A 109 -10.59 -2.45 4.67
N MET A 110 -9.32 -2.58 4.25
CA MET A 110 -8.93 -2.88 2.87
C MET A 110 -7.89 -3.99 2.84
N LEU A 111 -7.68 -4.58 1.66
CA LEU A 111 -6.74 -5.67 1.46
C LEU A 111 -5.47 -5.14 0.79
N CYS A 112 -4.30 -5.40 1.39
CA CYS A 112 -2.99 -5.12 0.84
C CYS A 112 -2.38 -6.41 0.27
N GLY A 113 -2.10 -6.44 -1.03
CA GLY A 113 -1.48 -7.58 -1.70
C GLY A 113 0.04 -7.59 -1.56
N GLU A 114 0.65 -8.78 -1.65
CA GLU A 114 2.10 -8.96 -1.57
C GLU A 114 2.92 -8.21 -2.64
N ASP A 115 2.27 -7.80 -3.73
CA ASP A 115 2.86 -6.97 -4.79
C ASP A 115 2.94 -5.48 -4.40
N GLY A 116 2.42 -5.11 -3.22
CA GLY A 116 2.37 -3.74 -2.71
C GLY A 116 1.19 -2.94 -3.25
N ARG A 117 0.15 -3.60 -3.79
CA ARG A 117 -1.05 -2.94 -4.30
C ARG A 117 -2.26 -3.18 -3.40
N TRP A 118 -3.09 -2.15 -3.29
CA TRP A 118 -4.40 -2.26 -2.66
C TRP A 118 -5.36 -3.05 -3.56
N VAL A 119 -6.06 -4.02 -2.97
CA VAL A 119 -6.99 -4.92 -3.66
C VAL A 119 -8.43 -4.60 -3.25
N GLY A 120 -9.30 -4.40 -4.23
CA GLY A 120 -10.73 -4.21 -4.02
C GLY A 120 -11.14 -2.82 -3.49
N GLN A 121 -12.28 -2.79 -2.81
CA GLN A 121 -12.86 -1.61 -2.17
C GLN A 121 -12.82 -1.74 -0.63
N PRO A 122 -12.88 -0.63 0.12
CA PRO A 122 -13.11 -0.66 1.55
C PRO A 122 -14.35 -1.48 1.93
N THR A 123 -14.28 -2.23 3.04
CA THR A 123 -15.41 -3.00 3.58
C THR A 123 -16.59 -2.13 4.01
N SER A 124 -16.32 -0.89 4.40
CA SER A 124 -17.33 0.13 4.73
C SER A 124 -16.77 1.52 4.41
N SER A 125 -17.59 2.56 4.59
CA SER A 125 -17.19 3.96 4.42
C SER A 125 -17.43 4.76 5.70
N CYS A 126 -16.67 5.83 5.86
CA CYS A 126 -16.99 6.86 6.84
C CYS A 126 -17.91 7.90 6.20
N ALA A 127 -18.60 8.67 7.03
CA ALA A 127 -19.44 9.78 6.60
C ALA A 127 -19.01 11.07 7.33
N CYS A 128 -19.11 12.21 6.64
CA CYS A 128 -18.84 13.50 7.27
C CYS A 128 -19.82 13.75 8.43
N ARG A 129 -19.27 14.26 9.54
CA ARG A 129 -19.99 14.60 10.76
C ARG A 129 -21.01 15.73 10.49
N PRO A 130 -22.00 15.94 11.38
CA PRO A 130 -22.83 17.13 11.36
C PRO A 130 -22.00 18.42 11.24
N GLY A 131 -22.47 19.38 10.44
CA GLY A 131 -21.73 20.59 10.10
C GLY A 131 -20.64 20.43 9.03
N TYR A 132 -20.42 19.21 8.50
CA TYR A 132 -19.42 18.94 7.47
C TYR A 132 -20.00 18.18 6.26
N GLU A 133 -19.59 18.59 5.07
CA GLU A 133 -19.90 17.93 3.80
C GLU A 133 -18.65 17.40 3.11
N ALA A 134 -18.86 16.53 2.11
CA ALA A 134 -17.78 16.08 1.25
C ALA A 134 -17.15 17.29 0.54
N GLY A 135 -15.82 17.37 0.52
CA GLY A 135 -15.13 18.31 -0.36
C GLY A 135 -15.24 17.89 -1.83
N ASP A 136 -14.46 18.53 -2.70
CA ASP A 136 -14.46 18.25 -4.15
C ASP A 136 -13.99 16.82 -4.50
N SER A 137 -13.53 16.06 -3.50
CA SER A 137 -13.20 14.64 -3.58
C SER A 137 -13.59 13.93 -2.28
N ASP A 138 -13.98 12.65 -2.37
CA ASP A 138 -14.40 11.78 -1.25
C ASP A 138 -13.25 11.40 -0.27
N VAL A 139 -12.28 12.29 -0.11
CA VAL A 139 -11.07 12.12 0.68
C VAL A 139 -11.00 13.10 1.85
N ARG A 140 -11.87 14.12 1.91
CA ARG A 140 -11.91 15.12 2.97
C ARG A 140 -13.34 15.59 3.27
N CYS A 141 -13.57 15.97 4.52
CA CYS A 141 -14.79 16.63 4.96
C CYS A 141 -14.50 18.11 5.21
N ARG A 142 -15.26 19.01 4.57
CA ARG A 142 -15.16 20.46 4.74
C ARG A 142 -16.34 20.99 5.54
N ALA A 143 -16.13 22.05 6.32
CA ALA A 143 -17.22 22.69 7.06
C ALA A 143 -18.27 23.23 6.10
N CYS A 144 -19.54 23.24 6.51
CA CYS A 144 -20.60 23.89 5.75
C CYS A 144 -20.26 25.37 5.54
N PRO A 145 -20.47 25.91 4.32
CA PRO A 145 -20.32 27.34 4.10
C PRO A 145 -21.35 28.15 4.91
N SER A 146 -21.05 29.41 5.20
CA SER A 146 -21.98 30.29 5.92
C SER A 146 -23.34 30.36 5.20
N GLY A 147 -24.42 30.36 5.98
CA GLY A 147 -25.78 30.24 5.46
C GLY A 147 -26.20 28.81 5.07
N HIS A 148 -25.38 27.80 5.36
CA HIS A 148 -25.73 26.37 5.20
C HIS A 148 -25.54 25.60 6.51
N PHE A 149 -26.23 24.46 6.61
CA PHE A 149 -26.17 23.56 7.77
C PHE A 149 -26.29 22.09 7.36
N LYS A 150 -25.88 21.18 8.25
CA LYS A 150 -26.08 19.74 8.13
C LYS A 150 -26.31 19.13 9.51
N VAL A 151 -27.49 18.54 9.71
CA VAL A 151 -27.93 18.05 11.04
C VAL A 151 -27.37 16.67 11.38
N GLY A 152 -27.40 15.74 10.42
CA GLY A 152 -27.03 14.35 10.63
C GLY A 152 -25.72 13.96 9.93
N SER A 153 -25.10 12.88 10.38
CA SER A 153 -24.08 12.19 9.60
C SER A 153 -24.72 11.45 8.42
N GLY A 154 -24.11 11.50 7.25
CA GLY A 154 -24.63 10.82 6.06
C GLY A 154 -24.03 11.37 4.78
N SER A 155 -24.54 10.86 3.65
CA SER A 155 -24.14 11.25 2.30
C SER A 155 -24.68 12.61 1.86
N THR A 156 -25.70 13.13 2.55
CA THR A 156 -26.28 14.44 2.21
C THR A 156 -25.27 15.56 2.46
N GLY A 157 -25.14 16.48 1.50
CA GLY A 157 -24.35 17.69 1.62
C GLY A 157 -25.00 18.72 2.55
N CYS A 158 -24.36 19.87 2.71
CA CYS A 158 -24.93 20.98 3.47
C CYS A 158 -26.12 21.59 2.71
N THR A 159 -27.16 21.97 3.43
CA THR A 159 -28.38 22.59 2.88
C THR A 159 -28.47 24.03 3.33
N SER A 160 -29.04 24.89 2.48
CA SER A 160 -29.24 26.31 2.82
C SER A 160 -30.13 26.46 4.05
N CYS A 161 -29.80 27.44 4.89
CA CYS A 161 -30.59 27.78 6.05
C CYS A 161 -32.04 28.15 5.66
N PRO A 162 -33.06 27.68 6.40
CA PRO A 162 -34.44 28.09 6.22
C PRO A 162 -34.65 29.61 6.30
N ALA A 163 -35.79 30.09 5.81
CA ALA A 163 -36.15 31.51 5.89
C ALA A 163 -36.01 32.04 7.33
N ASN A 164 -35.45 33.24 7.45
CA ASN A 164 -35.18 33.92 8.74
C ASN A 164 -34.18 33.19 9.66
N SER A 165 -33.27 32.37 9.12
CA SER A 165 -32.19 31.73 9.88
C SER A 165 -30.83 31.91 9.19
N ASN A 166 -29.73 31.87 9.96
CA ASN A 166 -28.37 31.98 9.45
C ASN A 166 -27.38 31.13 10.27
N THR A 167 -26.25 30.81 9.64
CA THR A 167 -25.05 30.23 10.28
C THR A 167 -23.85 31.11 9.93
N ARG A 168 -22.97 31.38 10.90
CA ARG A 168 -21.74 32.17 10.72
C ARG A 168 -20.55 31.25 10.59
#